data_AF-A0A6L7TRL2-F1
#
_entry.id   AF-A0A6L7TRL2-F1
#
_cell.length_a   1.000
_cell.length_b   1.000
_cell.length_c   1.000
_cell.angle_alpha   90.00
_cell.angle_beta   90.00
_cell.angle_gamma   90.00
#
_symmetry.space_group_name_H-M   'P 1'
#
loop_
_entity.id
_entity.type
_entity.pdbx_description
1 polymer ?
#
loop_
_entity_poly.entity_id
_entity_poly.type
_entity_poly.pdbx_seq_one_letter_code
_entity_poly.pdbx_strand_id
1 'polypeptide(L)' 'MPKKLKPIPSFANEEEERRFWETHDSFDYVDWDNAVRVRFPNLKLSDETEAEQATPASESAAD' A
#
# COMPACT_ATOMS: atom_id res chain seq x y z
N MET A 1 9.04 -8.06 24.61
CA MET A 1 7.78 -8.12 25.37
C MET A 1 6.69 -8.46 24.38
N PRO A 2 5.76 -9.40 24.65
CA PRO A 2 4.66 -9.66 23.72
C PRO A 2 3.84 -8.38 23.55
N LYS A 3 3.76 -7.88 22.32
CA LYS A 3 2.92 -6.71 22.01
C LYS A 3 1.46 -7.14 22.09
N LYS A 4 0.64 -6.35 22.78
CA LYS A 4 -0.81 -6.59 22.82
C LYS A 4 -1.43 -6.03 21.55
N LEU A 5 -1.69 -6.90 20.59
CA LEU A 5 -2.33 -6.52 19.33
C LEU A 5 -3.81 -6.20 19.53
N LYS A 6 -4.30 -5.24 18.76
CA LYS A 6 -5.72 -4.93 18.62
C LYS A 6 -6.41 -6.03 17.80
N PRO A 7 -7.70 -6.30 18.03
CA PRO A 7 -8.46 -7.23 17.20
C PRO A 7 -8.56 -6.69 15.77
N ILE A 8 -8.39 -7.57 14.78
CA ILE A 8 -8.60 -7.23 13.37
C ILE A 8 -10.11 -7.05 13.13
N PRO A 9 -10.56 -5.93 12.55
CA PRO A 9 -11.97 -5.73 12.23
C PRO A 9 -12.49 -6.73 11.20
N SER A 10 -13.79 -6.98 11.21
CA SER A 10 -14.47 -7.70 10.12
C SER A 10 -14.92 -6.70 9.07
N PHE A 11 -14.54 -6.92 7.81
CA PHE A 11 -14.96 -6.08 6.68
C PHE A 11 -15.99 -6.81 5.83
N ALA A 12 -16.97 -6.09 5.29
CA ALA A 12 -17.98 -6.67 4.41
C ALA A 12 -17.48 -6.78 2.96
N ASN A 13 -16.50 -5.96 2.57
CA ASN A 13 -15.92 -5.91 1.23
C ASN A 13 -14.50 -5.30 1.26
N GLU A 14 -13.79 -5.39 0.13
CA GLU A 14 -12.40 -4.92 -0.02
C GLU A 14 -12.27 -3.39 0.07
N GLU A 15 -13.26 -2.63 -0.40
CA GLU A 15 -13.21 -1.17 -0.37
C GLU A 15 -13.20 -0.65 1.08
N GLU A 16 -14.01 -1.27 1.94
CA GLU A 16 -14.06 -0.99 3.37
C GLU A 16 -12.72 -1.31 4.05
N GLU A 17 -12.15 -2.48 3.75
CA GLU A 17 -10.84 -2.89 4.26
C GLU A 17 -9.74 -1.89 3.85
N ARG A 18 -9.70 -1.50 2.57
CA ARG A 18 -8.71 -0.56 2.05
C ARG A 18 -8.80 0.79 2.74
N ARG A 19 -9.99 1.36 2.87
CA ARG A 19 -10.22 2.65 3.55
C ARG A 19 -9.78 2.61 5.02
N PHE A 20 -9.96 1.47 5.68
CA PHE A 20 -9.46 1.28 7.03
C PHE A 20 -7.94 1.33 7.07
N TRP A 21 -7.25 0.51 6.26
CA TRP A 21 -5.79 0.43 6.26
C TRP A 21 -5.08 1.69 5.73
N GLU A 22 -5.74 2.50 4.90
CA GLU A 22 -5.22 3.80 4.48
C GLU A 22 -4.96 4.77 5.65
N THR A 23 -5.69 4.61 6.76
CA THR A 23 -5.66 5.55 7.90
C THR A 23 -5.17 4.92 9.20
N HIS A 24 -4.98 3.60 9.25
CA HIS A 24 -4.61 2.87 10.47
C HIS A 24 -3.24 2.21 10.33
N ASP A 25 -2.42 2.32 11.39
CA ASP A 25 -1.11 1.66 11.44
C ASP A 25 -1.28 0.14 11.66
N SER A 26 -0.80 -0.64 10.69
CA SER A 26 -0.78 -2.11 10.76
C SER A 26 0.07 -2.68 11.90
N PHE A 27 1.01 -1.91 12.48
CA PHE A 27 1.81 -2.35 13.63
C PHE A 27 0.98 -2.67 14.88
N ASP A 28 -0.20 -2.05 15.00
CA ASP A 28 -1.09 -2.28 16.13
C ASP A 28 -1.92 -3.56 16.00
N TYR A 29 -2.02 -4.13 14.80
CA TYR A 29 -2.95 -5.22 14.48
C TYR A 29 -2.25 -6.51 14.04
N VAL A 30 -1.07 -6.40 13.41
CA VAL A 30 -0.35 -7.54 12.84
C VAL A 30 0.86 -7.91 13.72
N ASP A 31 1.06 -9.21 13.92
CA ASP A 31 2.23 -9.71 14.64
C ASP A 31 3.47 -9.70 13.74
N TRP A 32 4.17 -8.57 13.74
CA TRP A 32 5.41 -8.39 13.01
C TRP A 32 6.60 -9.16 13.61
N ASP A 33 6.52 -9.61 14.86
CA ASP A 33 7.61 -10.38 15.49
C ASP A 33 7.69 -11.80 14.87
N ASN A 34 6.57 -12.31 14.34
CA ASN A 34 6.49 -13.58 13.60
C ASN A 34 6.57 -13.41 12.07
N ALA A 35 6.79 -12.20 11.57
CA ALA A 35 6.86 -11.97 10.13
C ALA A 35 8.11 -12.62 9.51
N VAL A 36 7.92 -13.32 8.39
CA VAL A 36 8.99 -13.99 7.64
C VAL A 36 9.25 -13.33 6.31
N ARG A 37 10.51 -13.32 5.88
CA ARG A 37 10.87 -12.86 4.54
C ARG A 37 10.43 -13.89 3.50
N VAL A 38 9.64 -13.46 2.53
CA VAL A 38 9.21 -14.29 1.41
C VAL A 38 9.71 -13.72 0.08
N ARG A 39 9.81 -14.59 -0.93
CA ARG A 39 10.05 -14.22 -2.33
C ARG A 39 8.83 -14.64 -3.13
N PHE A 40 8.42 -13.83 -4.10
CA PHE A 40 7.33 -14.15 -5.02
C PHE A 40 7.86 -14.40 -6.44
N PRO A 41 8.51 -15.56 -6.69
CA PRO A 41 9.20 -15.82 -7.96
C PRO A 41 8.27 -15.89 -9.18
N ASN A 42 6.98 -16.13 -8.97
CA ASN A 42 5.97 -16.27 -10.03
C ASN A 42 4.97 -15.11 -10.04
N LEU A 43 5.25 -14.01 -9.34
CA LEU A 43 4.39 -12.84 -9.40
C LEU A 43 4.48 -12.24 -10.80
N LYS A 44 3.36 -12.25 -11.51
CA LYS A 44 3.28 -11.61 -12.82
C LYS A 44 3.30 -10.10 -12.61
N LEU A 45 4.01 -9.40 -13.49
CA LEU A 45 3.86 -7.95 -13.62
C LEU A 45 2.41 -7.68 -14.03
N SER A 46 1.78 -6.73 -13.37
CA SER A 46 0.56 -6.12 -13.88
C SER A 46 0.95 -5.21 -15.05
N ASP A 47 0.22 -5.29 -16.16
CA ASP A 47 0.41 -4.40 -17.31
C ASP A 47 -0.12 -3.00 -16.95
N GLU A 48 0.68 -2.22 -16.22
CA GLU A 48 0.40 -0.82 -15.91
C GLU A 48 1.49 0.06 -16.55
N THR A 49 1.29 0.38 -17.83
CA THR A 49 2.08 1.42 -18.51
C THR A 49 1.40 2.76 -18.23
N GLU A 50 1.61 3.33 -17.05
CA GLU A 50 1.30 4.74 -16.81
C GLU A 50 2.53 5.58 -17.15
N ALA A 51 2.75 5.79 -18.44
CA ALA A 51 3.66 6.80 -18.94
C ALA A 51 2.95 8.16 -18.97
N GLU A 52 2.60 8.72 -17.81
CA GLU A 52 2.07 10.10 -17.74
C GLU A 52 2.45 10.82 -16.45
N GLN A 53 3.75 11.02 -16.20
CA GLN A 53 4.24 12.24 -15.56
C GLN A 53 5.64 12.55 -16.07
N ALA A 54 5.75 12.80 -17.38
CA ALA A 54 6.82 13.67 -17.86
C ALA A 54 6.31 15.11 -17.70
N THR A 55 6.84 15.83 -16.71
CA THR A 55 6.83 17.29 -16.75
C THR A 55 7.95 17.75 -17.69
N PRO A 56 7.67 18.30 -18.89
CA PRO A 56 8.60 19.23 -19.48
C PRO A 56 8.26 20.62 -18.95
N ALA A 57 9.20 21.17 -18.18
CA ALA A 57 9.30 22.62 -18.02
C ALA A 57 9.43 23.25 -19.42
N SER A 58 8.42 24.00 -19.85
CA SER A 58 8.55 24.95 -20.94
C SER A 58 7.79 26.23 -20.59
N GLU A 59 8.52 27.09 -19.90
CA GLU A 59 8.48 28.54 -20.00
C GLU A 59 8.06 29.00 -21.40
N SER A 60 6.88 29.61 -21.55
CA SER A 60 6.56 30.45 -22.70
C SER A 60 6.52 31.90 -22.24
N ALA A 61 7.67 32.56 -22.37
CA ALA A 61 7.74 34.00 -22.44
C ALA A 61 6.84 34.47 -23.59
N ALA A 62 6.03 35.49 -23.29
CA ALA A 62 5.24 36.22 -24.27
C ALA A 62 6.16 36.96 -25.25
N ASP A 63 5.84 36.87 -26.54
CA ASP A 63 5.92 37.95 -27.53
C ASP A 63 4.81 37.73 -28.58
#